data_AF-A0AAQ3RQ76-F1
#
_entry.id   AF-A0AAQ3RQ76-F1
#
_cell.length_a   1.000
_cell.length_b   1.000
_cell.length_c   1.000
_cell.angle_alpha   90.00
_cell.angle_beta   90.00
_cell.angle_gamma   90.00
#
_symmetry.space_group_name_H-M   'P 1'
#
loop_
_entity.id
_entity.type
_entity.pdbx_description
1 polymer ?
#
loop_
_entity_poly.entity_id
_entity_poly.type
_entity_poly.pdbx_seq_one_letter_code
_entity_poly.pdbx_strand_id
1 'polypeptide(L)'
;MIIGTEEQNEWYFFSHKDKKYPTGTRTNRATAAGFWKATGRDKAIYSKHDLIGMRKTLVFYKGRAPNGQKSDWIMHEYRLETDENGTPQASFRNYYIHMTREKRERSYSSLMI
;
A
#
# COMPACT_ATOMS: atom_id res chain seq x y z
N MET A 1 -24.70 -18.97 21.29
CA MET A 1 -23.32 -18.47 21.42
C MET A 1 -22.96 -17.86 20.06
N ILE A 2 -23.04 -16.53 19.92
CA ILE A 2 -22.72 -15.85 18.66
C ILE A 2 -21.21 -15.59 18.67
N ILE A 3 -20.49 -16.22 17.74
CA ILE A 3 -19.07 -15.98 17.51
C ILE A 3 -18.96 -14.63 16.77
N GLY A 4 -18.19 -13.70 17.34
CA GLY A 4 -18.13 -12.31 16.88
C GLY A 4 -17.83 -12.17 15.39
N THR A 5 -18.56 -11.27 14.74
CA THR A 5 -18.30 -10.82 13.37
C THR A 5 -17.03 -9.97 13.38
N GLU A 6 -15.86 -10.56 13.18
CA GLU A 6 -14.67 -9.75 12.93
C GLU A 6 -14.88 -8.96 11.62
N GLU A 7 -14.90 -7.63 11.72
CA GLU A 7 -14.93 -6.74 10.56
C GLU A 7 -13.72 -7.04 9.66
N GLN A 8 -13.97 -7.56 8.46
CA GLN A 8 -12.96 -7.71 7.41
C GLN A 8 -12.48 -6.31 6.98
N ASN A 9 -11.43 -5.82 7.63
CA ASN A 9 -10.85 -4.49 7.42
C ASN A 9 -9.53 -4.52 6.63
N GLU A 10 -9.13 -5.70 6.15
CA GLU A 10 -7.88 -5.94 5.43
C GLU A 10 -8.15 -6.70 4.13
N TRP A 11 -7.49 -6.26 3.05
CA TRP A 11 -7.57 -6.90 1.74
C TRP A 11 -6.19 -7.05 1.12
N TYR A 12 -5.98 -8.17 0.45
CA TYR A 12 -4.70 -8.53 -0.15
C TYR A 12 -4.85 -8.80 -1.64
N PHE A 13 -3.92 -8.27 -2.45
CA PHE A 13 -3.94 -8.40 -3.90
C PHE A 13 -2.53 -8.66 -4.45
N PHE A 14 -2.45 -9.44 -5.51
CA PHE A 14 -1.27 -9.50 -6.36
C PHE A 14 -1.50 -8.60 -7.57
N SER A 15 -0.52 -7.75 -7.87
CA SER A 15 -0.62 -6.81 -9.00
C SER A 15 0.70 -6.72 -9.75
N HIS A 16 0.62 -6.54 -11.06
CA HIS A 16 1.78 -6.24 -11.88
C HIS A 16 2.17 -4.76 -11.79
N LYS A 17 3.43 -4.45 -12.11
CA LYS A 17 3.91 -3.06 -12.15
C LYS A 17 3.29 -2.29 -13.32
N ASP A 18 2.31 -1.44 -13.04
CA ASP A 18 1.80 -0.47 -14.02
C ASP A 18 2.72 0.76 -14.13
N LYS A 19 3.48 0.87 -15.22
CA LYS A 19 4.38 2.00 -15.45
C LYS A 19 3.58 3.20 -15.98
N LYS A 20 3.69 4.35 -15.31
CA LYS A 20 3.09 5.62 -15.78
C LYS A 20 3.62 6.06 -17.14
N TYR A 21 4.88 5.72 -17.44
CA TYR A 21 5.53 6.02 -18.72
C TYR A 21 6.35 4.79 -19.17
N PRO A 22 6.44 4.49 -20.48
CA PRO A 22 7.15 3.32 -20.99
C PRO A 22 8.61 3.21 -20.52
N THR A 23 9.29 4.34 -20.42
CA THR A 23 10.70 4.47 -20.04
C THR A 23 10.92 4.87 -18.58
N GLY A 24 9.85 5.06 -17.80
CA GLY A 24 9.92 5.58 -16.43
C GLY A 24 9.84 4.51 -15.34
N THR A 25 10.40 4.81 -14.17
CA THR A 25 10.25 3.99 -12.95
C THR A 25 8.99 4.32 -12.15
N ARG A 26 8.32 5.44 -12.49
CA ARG A 26 7.14 5.96 -11.80
C ARG A 26 5.91 5.13 -12.13
N THR A 27 5.28 4.55 -11.12
CA THR A 27 4.02 3.81 -11.24
C THR A 27 2.85 4.76 -11.44
N ASN A 28 1.86 4.40 -12.26
CA ASN A 28 0.61 5.14 -12.30
C ASN A 28 -0.20 4.83 -11.05
N ARG A 29 -0.64 5.87 -10.36
CA ARG A 29 -1.33 5.78 -9.07
C ARG A 29 -2.60 6.63 -9.04
N ALA A 30 -3.01 7.13 -10.20
CA ALA A 30 -4.28 7.80 -10.37
C ALA A 30 -5.38 6.76 -10.64
N THR A 31 -6.55 7.02 -10.09
CA THR A 31 -7.78 6.27 -10.31
C THR A 31 -8.85 7.26 -10.75
N ALA A 32 -10.00 6.78 -11.25
CA ALA A 32 -11.11 7.67 -11.59
C ALA A 32 -11.60 8.51 -10.39
N ALA A 33 -11.53 7.97 -9.17
CA ALA A 33 -12.05 8.61 -7.96
C ALA A 33 -11.02 9.43 -7.18
N GLY A 34 -9.73 9.33 -7.50
CA GLY A 34 -8.67 9.89 -6.68
C GLY A 34 -7.27 9.41 -7.04
N PHE A 35 -6.30 9.60 -6.15
CA PHE A 35 -4.93 9.18 -6.38
C PHE A 35 -4.24 8.68 -5.10
N TRP A 36 -3.31 7.75 -5.27
CA TRP A 36 -2.46 7.25 -4.19
C TRP A 36 -1.18 8.06 -4.09
N LYS A 37 -0.90 8.58 -2.89
CA LYS A 37 0.30 9.34 -2.59
C LYS A 37 1.18 8.56 -1.62
N ALA A 38 2.45 8.37 -1.97
CA ALA A 38 3.42 7.77 -1.06
C ALA A 38 3.58 8.64 0.19
N THR A 39 3.69 8.00 1.35
CA THR A 39 3.89 8.66 2.65
C THR A 39 5.03 8.00 3.42
N GLY A 40 5.81 8.81 4.12
CA GLY A 40 6.97 8.35 4.87
C GLY A 40 8.11 7.82 3.99
N ARG A 41 9.12 7.24 4.66
CA ARG A 41 10.22 6.54 4.01
C ARG A 41 9.84 5.06 3.81
N ASP A 42 10.32 4.48 2.71
CA ASP A 42 10.18 3.04 2.47
C ASP A 42 10.86 2.26 3.60
N LYS A 43 10.24 1.15 4.03
CA LYS A 43 10.75 0.29 5.10
C LYS A 43 11.34 -0.99 4.53
N ALA A 44 12.58 -1.30 4.90
CA ALA A 44 13.21 -2.59 4.61
C ALA A 44 12.51 -3.72 5.37
N ILE A 45 12.44 -4.89 4.74
CA ILE A 45 11.85 -6.10 5.30
C ILE A 45 12.95 -7.15 5.37
N TYR A 46 13.20 -7.65 6.56
CA TYR A 46 14.23 -8.65 6.82
C TYR A 46 13.62 -9.97 7.22
N SER A 47 14.22 -11.06 6.77
CA SER A 47 13.98 -12.41 7.31
C SER A 47 15.29 -12.93 7.88
N LYS A 48 15.33 -13.23 9.18
CA LYS A 48 16.50 -13.81 9.86
C LYS A 48 17.86 -13.11 9.61
N HIS A 49 17.88 -11.83 9.23
CA HIS A 49 19.04 -10.97 8.86
C HIS A 49 19.22 -10.67 7.36
N ASP A 50 18.53 -11.36 6.46
CA ASP A 50 18.60 -11.09 5.02
C ASP A 50 17.53 -10.09 4.59
N LEU A 51 17.92 -9.10 3.76
CA LEU A 51 16.98 -8.17 3.15
C LEU A 51 16.17 -8.90 2.08
N ILE A 52 14.90 -9.20 2.37
CA ILE A 52 14.02 -9.92 1.45
C ILE A 52 13.14 -9.00 0.61
N GLY A 53 13.05 -7.72 0.97
CA GLY A 53 12.16 -6.80 0.28
C GLY A 53 12.06 -5.41 0.89
N MET A 54 11.20 -4.61 0.28
CA MET A 54 10.87 -3.26 0.73
C MET A 54 9.36 -3.05 0.75
N ARG A 55 8.88 -2.33 1.76
CA ARG A 55 7.49 -1.89 1.90
C ARG A 55 7.38 -0.38 1.68
N LYS A 56 6.55 0.02 0.73
CA LYS A 56 6.13 1.40 0.52
C LYS A 56 4.72 1.59 1.06
N THR A 57 4.48 2.68 1.80
CA THR A 57 3.15 3.03 2.29
C THR A 57 2.56 4.17 1.47
N LEU A 58 1.28 4.06 1.15
CA LEU A 58 0.53 5.06 0.40
C LEU A 58 -0.79 5.38 1.11
N VAL A 59 -1.22 6.62 0.95
CA VAL A 59 -2.52 7.12 1.42
C VAL A 59 -3.35 7.50 0.20
N PHE A 60 -4.62 7.13 0.21
CA PHE A 60 -5.54 7.54 -0.84
C PHE A 60 -6.06 8.96 -0.59
N TYR A 61 -6.05 9.76 -1.65
CA TYR A 61 -6.67 11.07 -1.69
C TYR A 61 -7.84 11.05 -2.68
N LYS A 62 -9.03 11.40 -2.22
CA LYS A 62 -10.24 11.50 -3.05
C LYS A 62 -10.22 12.81 -3.85
N GLY A 63 -10.57 12.74 -5.13
CA GLY A 63 -10.57 13.91 -6.03
C GLY A 63 -9.25 14.13 -6.77
N ARG A 64 -9.15 15.24 -7.50
CA ARG A 64 -8.03 15.49 -8.42
C ARG A 64 -6.81 16.08 -7.70
N ALA A 65 -5.62 15.57 -8.02
CA ALA A 65 -4.37 16.19 -7.57
C ALA A 65 -4.22 17.62 -8.14
N PRO A 66 -3.61 18.56 -7.38
CA PRO A 66 -3.06 18.40 -6.03
C PRO A 66 -4.10 18.54 -4.90
N ASN A 67 -5.32 18.98 -5.20
CA ASN A 67 -6.34 19.40 -4.22
C ASN A 67 -7.20 18.25 -3.67
N GLY A 68 -6.72 17.01 -3.74
CA GLY A 68 -7.46 15.86 -3.23
C GLY A 68 -7.59 15.90 -1.71
N GLN A 69 -8.68 15.34 -1.18
CA GLN A 69 -8.90 15.21 0.26
C GLN A 69 -8.32 13.89 0.76
N LYS A 70 -7.49 13.94 1.82
CA LYS A 70 -6.92 12.74 2.45
C LYS A 70 -8.05 11.86 2.97
N SER A 71 -7.96 10.56 2.74
CA SER A 71 -8.85 9.56 3.34
C SER A 71 -8.09 8.64 4.30
N ASP A 72 -8.81 7.77 4.99
CA ASP A 72 -8.26 6.80 5.95
C ASP A 72 -7.80 5.51 5.26
N TRP A 73 -7.87 5.44 3.94
CA TRP A 73 -7.43 4.29 3.17
C TRP A 73 -5.91 4.28 3.02
N ILE A 74 -5.31 3.18 3.46
CA ILE A 74 -3.87 2.94 3.44
C ILE A 74 -3.58 1.74 2.57
N MET A 75 -2.56 1.87 1.73
CA MET A 75 -2.01 0.79 0.93
C MET A 75 -0.55 0.55 1.32
N HIS A 76 -0.17 -0.72 1.47
CA HIS A 76 1.20 -1.16 1.56
C HIS A 76 1.56 -1.92 0.29
N GLU A 77 2.42 -1.34 -0.53
CA GLU A 77 3.03 -2.00 -1.68
C GLU A 77 4.33 -2.68 -1.24
N TYR A 78 4.40 -4.00 -1.39
CA TYR A 78 5.56 -4.81 -1.09
C TYR A 78 6.27 -5.20 -2.39
N ARG A 79 7.59 -4.99 -2.43
CA ARG A 79 8.46 -5.52 -3.49
C ARG A 79 9.44 -6.52 -2.89
N LEU A 80 9.66 -7.64 -3.56
CA LEU A 80 10.75 -8.55 -3.27
C LEU A 80 12.05 -7.98 -3.86
N GLU A 81 13.14 -8.10 -3.13
CA GLU A 81 14.47 -8.02 -3.73
C GLU A 81 14.80 -9.44 -4.20
N THR A 82 14.99 -9.64 -5.51
CA THR A 82 15.41 -10.93 -6.06
C THR A 82 16.93 -10.96 -6.11
N ASP A 83 17.53 -12.07 -5.71
CA ASP A 83 18.99 -12.29 -5.77
C ASP A 83 19.57 -11.85 -7.11
N GLU A 84 20.73 -11.17 -7.04
CA GLU A 84 21.46 -10.57 -8.17
C GLU A 84 21.89 -11.57 -9.27
N ASN A 85 21.63 -12.86 -9.09
CA ASN A 85 21.98 -13.94 -10.02
C ASN A 85 20.79 -14.50 -10.83
N GLY A 86 19.57 -13.99 -10.64
CA GLY A 86 18.40 -14.38 -11.43
C GLY A 86 18.34 -13.67 -12.79
N THR A 87 18.04 -14.40 -13.87
CA THR A 87 17.94 -13.84 -15.23
C THR A 87 17.08 -12.57 -15.29
N PRO A 88 17.45 -11.55 -16.10
CA PRO A 88 16.74 -10.26 -16.18
C PRO A 88 15.25 -10.37 -16.56
N GLN A 89 14.81 -11.53 -17.04
CA GLN A 89 13.48 -11.77 -17.58
C GLN A 89 12.48 -12.37 -16.58
N ALA A 90 12.91 -12.84 -15.39
CA ALA A 90 11.98 -13.14 -14.29
C ALA A 90 11.54 -11.86 -13.53
N SER A 91 12.13 -10.71 -13.87
CA SER A 91 11.91 -9.40 -13.24
C SER A 91 10.56 -8.73 -13.58
N PHE A 92 9.54 -9.51 -13.92
CA PHE A 92 8.15 -9.04 -13.92
C PHE A 92 7.74 -8.79 -12.47
N ARG A 93 8.12 -7.60 -11.96
CA ARG A 93 7.95 -7.14 -10.58
C ARG A 93 6.49 -7.18 -10.17
N ASN A 94 6.06 -8.33 -9.67
CA ASN A 94 4.80 -8.52 -8.98
C ASN A 94 4.90 -7.76 -7.65
N TYR A 95 3.90 -6.94 -7.36
CA TYR A 95 3.69 -6.35 -6.06
C TYR A 95 2.68 -7.19 -5.30
N TYR A 96 2.98 -7.41 -4.03
CA TYR A 96 1.93 -7.77 -3.08
C TYR A 96 1.39 -6.47 -2.49
N ILE A 97 0.09 -6.29 -2.56
CA ILE A 97 -0.60 -5.09 -2.09
C ILE A 97 -1.47 -5.49 -0.91
N HIS A 98 -1.24 -4.86 0.24
CA HIS A 98 -2.14 -4.93 1.39
C HIS A 98 -2.86 -3.59 1.54
N MET A 99 -4.18 -3.63 1.48
CA MET A 99 -5.09 -2.51 1.69
C MET A 99 -5.73 -2.61 3.07
N THR A 100 -5.68 -1.53 3.84
CA THR A 100 -6.33 -1.42 5.15
C THR A 100 -6.97 -0.04 5.32
N ARG A 101 -7.93 0.06 6.25
CA ARG A 101 -8.44 1.36 6.73
C ARG A 101 -7.83 1.65 8.09
N GLU A 102 -7.27 2.85 8.25
CA GLU A 102 -6.89 3.36 9.57
C GLU A 102 -8.16 3.39 10.44
N LYS A 103 -8.19 2.55 11.49
CA LYS A 103 -9.28 2.60 12.48
C LYS A 103 -9.18 3.97 13.14
N ARG A 104 -10.10 4.88 12.83
CA ARG A 104 -10.32 6.05 13.68
C ARG A 104 -10.66 5.50 15.04
N GLU A 105 -9.79 5.68 16.03
CA GLU A 105 -10.18 5.51 17.42
C GLU A 105 -11.46 6.33 17.59
N ARG A 106 -12.58 5.64 17.79
CA ARG A 106 -13.84 6.31 18.10
C ARG A 106 -13.56 7.16 19.32
N SER A 107 -13.87 8.44 19.20
CA SER A 107 -13.86 9.43 20.27
C SER A 107 -14.54 8.86 21.53
N TYR A 108 -13.75 8.29 22.44
CA TYR A 108 -14.16 8.02 23.82
C TYR A 108 -13.90 9.24 24.71
N SER A 109 -13.65 10.41 24.12
CA SER A 109 -13.47 11.67 24.84
C SER A 109 -14.67 12.62 24.74
N SER A 110 -15.83 12.17 24.23
CA SER A 110 -17.03 13.01 24.13
C SER A 110 -18.24 12.54 24.97
N LEU A 111 -18.06 11.60 25.90
CA LEU A 111 -19.12 11.14 26.81
C LEU A 111 -18.71 11.15 28.30
N MET A 112 -17.77 12.03 28.69
CA MET A 112 -17.68 12.48 30.08
C MET A 112 -18.07 13.96 30.11
N ILE A 113 -19.38 14.20 30.16
CA ILE A 113 -19.99 15.39 30.78
C ILE A 113 -20.63 14.91 32.07
#